data_AF-A0A251SWI7-F1
#
_entry.id   AF-A0A251SWI7-F1
#
_cell.length_a   1.000
_cell.length_b   1.000
_cell.length_c   1.000
_cell.angle_alpha   90.00
_cell.angle_beta   90.00
_cell.angle_gamma   90.00
#
_symmetry.space_group_name_H-M   'P 1'
#
loop_
_entity.id
_entity.type
_entity.pdbx_description
1 polymer ?
#
loop_
_entity_poly.entity_id
_entity_poly.type
_entity_poly.pdbx_seq_one_letter_code
_entity_poly.pdbx_strand_id
1 'polypeptide(L)'
;MLRTFLATGEVESWRISTFQQDSPDLLPELPLLRVLSLSGFKISEVPESIGTLRHLRYLNLSRTCINHLPETVGNLYNLQTLILFGCNNLTKLPNSFRKLTNLRHLDVKDTRFCFRCC
;
A
#
# COMPACT_ATOMS: atom_id res chain seq x y z
N MET A 1 -13.49 -18.12 -4.04
CA MET A 1 -12.47 -17.82 -2.99
C MET A 1 -11.26 -17.11 -3.61
N LEU A 2 -11.39 -15.86 -4.08
CA LEU A 2 -10.22 -15.14 -4.58
C LEU A 2 -9.40 -14.62 -3.39
N ARG A 3 -8.19 -15.15 -3.20
CA ARG A 3 -7.24 -14.72 -2.15
C ARG A 3 -6.20 -13.73 -2.68
N THR A 4 -6.27 -13.43 -3.97
CA THR A 4 -5.31 -12.63 -4.70
C THR A 4 -6.10 -11.58 -5.47
N PHE A 5 -5.79 -10.31 -5.23
CA PHE A 5 -6.26 -9.20 -6.04
C PHE A 5 -5.04 -8.58 -6.72
N LEU A 6 -4.90 -8.85 -8.02
CA LEU A 6 -3.97 -8.14 -8.88
C LEU A 6 -4.84 -7.13 -9.63
N ALA A 7 -4.58 -5.84 -9.42
CA ALA A 7 -5.18 -4.82 -10.26
C ALA A 7 -4.49 -4.88 -11.65
N THR A 8 -4.81 -5.89 -12.45
CA THR A 8 -4.41 -5.97 -13.87
C THR A 8 -5.59 -5.49 -14.69
N GLY A 9 -5.58 -4.21 -15.02
CA GLY A 9 -6.56 -3.58 -15.90
C GLY A 9 -5.82 -2.59 -16.79
N GLU A 10 -6.05 -2.71 -18.08
CA GLU A 10 -5.43 -1.96 -19.17
C GLU A 10 -5.30 -0.47 -18.90
N VAL A 11 -4.16 0.07 -19.32
CA VAL A 11 -3.96 1.49 -19.56
C VAL A 11 -5.00 1.91 -20.60
N GLU A 12 -6.13 2.47 -20.17
CA GLU A 12 -6.99 3.43 -20.90
C GLU A 12 -8.35 3.70 -20.18
N SER A 13 -8.78 2.95 -19.15
CA SER A 13 -10.08 3.20 -18.49
C SER A 13 -10.04 3.98 -17.15
N TRP A 14 -8.91 4.57 -16.76
CA TRP A 14 -8.85 5.55 -15.65
C TRP A 14 -8.58 6.97 -16.14
N ARG A 15 -8.92 7.25 -17.41
CA ARG A 15 -9.15 8.62 -17.86
C ARG A 15 -10.54 8.99 -17.33
N ILE A 16 -10.63 10.08 -16.56
CA ILE A 16 -11.81 10.53 -15.80
C ILE A 16 -11.88 9.74 -14.48
N SER A 17 -11.66 10.28 -13.30
CA SER A 17 -11.80 11.64 -12.78
C SER A 17 -10.85 11.80 -11.58
N THR A 18 -10.59 13.04 -11.21
CA THR A 18 -10.37 13.50 -9.83
C THR A 18 -10.60 12.43 -8.75
N PHE A 19 -9.68 12.36 -7.78
CA PHE A 19 -10.01 11.96 -6.40
C PHE A 19 -11.04 12.94 -5.85
N GLN A 20 -12.24 12.93 -6.40
CA GLN A 20 -13.46 13.35 -5.76
C GLN A 20 -13.95 12.09 -5.09
N GLN A 21 -13.53 11.96 -3.82
CA GLN A 21 -14.24 11.32 -2.72
C GLN A 21 -15.60 10.76 -3.15
N ASP A 22 -15.66 9.49 -3.56
CA ASP A 22 -16.87 8.63 -3.70
C ASP A 22 -16.60 7.28 -4.44
N SER A 23 -15.36 6.84 -4.66
CA SER A 23 -15.15 5.40 -4.90
C SER A 23 -15.25 4.66 -3.56
N PRO A 24 -16.19 3.72 -3.39
CA PRO A 24 -16.33 3.03 -2.11
C PRO A 24 -15.04 2.31 -1.78
N ASP A 25 -14.60 2.47 -0.54
CA ASP A 25 -13.46 1.76 -0.01
C ASP A 25 -13.86 0.28 0.14
N LEU A 26 -13.38 -0.56 -0.78
CA LEU A 26 -13.71 -1.98 -0.83
C LEU A 26 -12.74 -2.84 0.00
N LEU A 27 -11.68 -2.26 0.58
CA LEU A 27 -10.73 -3.03 1.39
C LEU A 27 -11.40 -3.72 2.60
N PRO A 28 -12.36 -3.10 3.31
CA PRO A 28 -13.09 -3.75 4.38
C PRO A 28 -13.89 -4.99 3.95
N GLU A 29 -14.32 -5.05 2.68
CA GLU A 29 -15.11 -6.17 2.14
C GLU A 29 -14.25 -7.38 1.76
N LEU A 30 -12.92 -7.22 1.76
CA LEU A 30 -11.96 -8.26 1.37
C LEU A 30 -11.10 -8.72 2.57
N PRO A 31 -11.67 -9.11 3.73
CA PRO A 31 -10.89 -9.35 4.95
C PRO A 31 -9.89 -10.51 4.80
N LEU A 32 -10.17 -11.47 3.91
CA LEU A 32 -9.34 -12.65 3.66
C LEU A 32 -8.24 -12.44 2.61
N LEU A 33 -8.06 -11.21 2.12
CA LEU A 33 -7.07 -10.89 1.09
C LEU A 33 -5.65 -11.18 1.62
N ARG A 34 -4.85 -11.87 0.82
CA ARG A 34 -3.45 -12.21 1.16
C ARG A 34 -2.43 -11.44 0.34
N VAL A 35 -2.81 -11.04 -0.86
CA VAL A 35 -1.95 -10.36 -1.83
C VAL A 35 -2.71 -9.18 -2.40
N LEU A 36 -2.15 -7.99 -2.25
CA LEU A 36 -2.62 -6.75 -2.85
C LEU A 36 -1.47 -6.10 -3.63
N SER A 37 -1.66 -5.92 -4.93
CA SER A 37 -0.70 -5.21 -5.78
C SER A 37 -1.39 -4.06 -6.50
N LEU A 38 -0.97 -2.84 -6.18
CA LEU A 38 -1.39 -1.58 -6.78
C LEU A 38 -0.21 -0.89 -7.49
N SER A 39 0.79 -1.67 -7.90
CA SER A 39 1.97 -1.17 -8.57
C SER A 39 1.63 -0.42 -9.86
N GLY A 40 2.22 0.77 -10.04
CA GLY A 40 2.07 1.58 -11.24
C GLY A 40 0.76 2.37 -11.35
N PHE A 41 -0.15 2.24 -10.37
CA PHE A 41 -1.35 3.08 -10.32
C PHE A 41 -1.01 4.49 -9.84
N LYS A 42 -1.74 5.50 -10.34
CA LYS A 42 -1.61 6.90 -9.91
C LYS A 42 -2.31 7.15 -8.57
N ILE A 43 -1.85 6.46 -7.52
CA ILE A 43 -2.36 6.57 -6.16
C ILE A 43 -1.46 7.52 -5.37
N SER A 44 -2.04 8.56 -4.77
CA SER A 44 -1.33 9.50 -3.88
C SER A 44 -1.55 9.23 -2.40
N GLU A 45 -2.63 8.54 -2.05
CA GLU A 45 -3.03 8.25 -0.66
C GLU A 45 -3.48 6.80 -0.52
N VAL A 46 -3.12 6.17 0.59
CA VAL A 46 -3.59 4.83 0.95
C VAL A 46 -4.60 4.99 2.09
N PRO A 47 -5.84 4.49 1.96
CA PRO A 47 -6.88 4.69 2.96
C PRO A 47 -6.55 3.97 4.28
N GLU A 48 -7.04 4.50 5.40
CA GLU A 48 -6.88 3.92 6.73
C GLU A 48 -7.49 2.50 6.86
N SER A 49 -8.44 2.16 5.99
CA SER A 49 -9.02 0.82 5.91
C SER A 49 -8.01 -0.25 5.51
N ILE A 50 -6.83 0.09 4.97
CA ILE A 50 -5.79 -0.89 4.65
C ILE A 50 -5.48 -1.76 5.88
N GLY A 51 -5.52 -1.19 7.09
CA GLY A 51 -5.31 -1.92 8.33
C GLY A 51 -6.38 -2.96 8.68
N THR A 52 -7.49 -3.00 7.95
CA THR A 52 -8.52 -4.05 8.09
C THR A 52 -8.08 -5.37 7.45
N LEU A 53 -7.13 -5.34 6.51
CA LEU A 53 -6.61 -6.51 5.79
C LEU A 53 -5.64 -7.33 6.63
N ARG A 54 -6.13 -7.82 7.77
CA ARG A 54 -5.34 -8.53 8.79
C ARG A 54 -4.65 -9.81 8.28
N HIS A 55 -5.15 -10.39 7.19
CA HIS A 55 -4.58 -11.59 6.56
C HIS A 55 -3.58 -11.31 5.42
N LEU A 56 -3.34 -10.04 5.13
CA LEU A 56 -2.43 -9.63 4.06
C LEU A 56 -1.00 -10.07 4.38
N ARG A 57 -0.35 -10.69 3.39
CA ARG A 57 1.04 -11.14 3.47
C ARG A 57 1.95 -10.40 2.49
N TYR A 58 1.39 -9.93 1.39
CA TYR A 58 2.10 -9.21 0.35
C TYR A 58 1.37 -7.92 -0.02
N LEU A 59 2.07 -6.81 0.07
CA LEU A 59 1.60 -5.49 -0.37
C LEU A 59 2.63 -4.88 -1.32
N ASN A 60 2.21 -4.60 -2.55
CA ASN A 60 3.03 -3.89 -3.52
C ASN A 60 2.38 -2.57 -3.93
N LEU A 61 3.06 -1.47 -3.60
CA LEU A 61 2.71 -0.11 -3.97
C LEU A 61 3.78 0.53 -4.86
N SER A 62 4.67 -0.26 -5.48
CA SER A 62 5.78 0.27 -6.27
C SER A 62 5.31 1.18 -7.40
N ARG A 63 6.09 2.22 -7.71
CA ARG A 63 5.80 3.17 -8.78
C ARG A 63 4.43 3.86 -8.64
N THR A 64 3.97 4.05 -7.41
CA THR A 64 2.82 4.90 -7.09
C THR A 64 3.28 6.30 -6.68
N CYS A 65 2.35 7.25 -6.57
CA CYS A 65 2.63 8.64 -6.19
C CYS A 65 2.49 8.88 -4.68
N ILE A 66 2.39 7.82 -3.87
CA ILE A 66 2.13 7.93 -2.42
C ILE A 66 3.22 8.77 -1.73
N ASN A 67 2.79 9.65 -0.85
CA ASN A 67 3.67 10.52 -0.07
C ASN A 67 3.76 10.09 1.42
N HIS A 68 2.80 9.32 1.91
CA HIS A 68 2.79 8.69 3.23
C HIS A 68 2.06 7.35 3.21
N LEU A 69 2.27 6.54 4.24
CA LEU A 69 1.42 5.40 4.58
C LEU A 69 0.62 5.75 5.84
N PRO A 70 -0.65 5.30 5.96
CA PRO A 70 -1.48 5.53 7.14
C PRO A 70 -0.94 4.80 8.37
N GLU A 71 -1.28 5.28 9.57
CA GLU A 71 -0.85 4.64 10.82
C GLU A 71 -1.49 3.25 11.03
N THR A 72 -2.61 2.98 10.37
CA THR A 72 -3.23 1.66 10.35
C THR A 72 -2.43 0.62 9.56
N VAL A 73 -1.41 1.00 8.78
CA VAL A 73 -0.53 0.01 8.12
C VAL A 73 0.12 -0.93 9.15
N GLY A 74 0.41 -0.44 10.36
CA GLY A 74 0.95 -1.27 11.44
C GLY A 74 -0.03 -2.33 11.97
N ASN A 75 -1.30 -2.31 11.56
CA ASN A 75 -2.27 -3.37 11.87
C ASN A 75 -2.16 -4.57 10.92
N LEU A 76 -1.33 -4.50 9.87
CA LEU A 76 -1.04 -5.60 8.96
C LEU A 76 -0.04 -6.58 9.59
N TYR A 77 -0.37 -7.14 10.74
CA TYR A 77 0.54 -7.95 11.56
C TYR A 77 1.03 -9.22 10.85
N ASN A 78 0.33 -9.71 9.81
CA ASN A 78 0.74 -10.86 9.00
C ASN A 78 1.58 -10.49 7.76
N LEU A 79 1.84 -9.21 7.53
CA LEU A 79 2.55 -8.75 6.34
C LEU A 79 3.99 -9.26 6.35
N GLN A 80 4.39 -9.92 5.27
CA GLN A 80 5.72 -10.51 5.10
C GLN A 80 6.54 -9.75 4.08
N THR A 81 5.89 -9.13 3.10
CA THR A 81 6.53 -8.41 2.00
C THR A 81 5.82 -7.09 1.76
N LEU A 82 6.61 -6.00 1.78
CA LEU A 82 6.18 -4.67 1.42
C LEU A 82 7.11 -4.08 0.36
N ILE A 83 6.57 -3.77 -0.80
CA ILE A 83 7.31 -3.18 -1.91
C ILE A 83 6.85 -1.73 -2.11
N LEU A 84 7.79 -0.79 -1.94
CA LEU A 84 7.63 0.66 -2.10
C LEU A 84 8.62 1.21 -3.14
N PHE A 85 9.22 0.34 -3.95
CA PHE A 85 10.17 0.69 -4.99
C PHE A 85 9.64 1.84 -5.88
N GLY A 86 10.43 2.89 -6.07
CA GLY A 86 10.06 3.99 -6.97
C GLY A 86 8.93 4.89 -6.45
N CYS A 87 8.53 4.77 -5.18
CA CYS A 87 7.63 5.72 -4.53
C CYS A 87 8.39 7.00 -4.18
N ASN A 88 8.72 7.79 -5.21
CA ASN A 88 9.58 8.97 -5.09
C ASN A 88 9.04 9.99 -4.08
N ASN A 89 7.72 10.07 -3.87
CA ASN A 89 7.15 11.05 -2.95
C ASN A 89 7.22 10.65 -1.47
N LEU A 90 7.46 9.37 -1.16
CA LEU A 90 7.48 8.84 0.19
C LEU A 90 8.77 9.26 0.92
N THR A 91 8.63 10.01 2.00
CA THR A 91 9.77 10.54 2.78
C THR A 91 9.90 9.91 4.16
N LYS A 92 8.81 9.38 4.71
CA LYS A 92 8.77 8.76 6.05
C LYS A 92 7.84 7.55 6.09
N LEU A 93 8.09 6.67 7.05
CA LEU A 93 7.22 5.56 7.42
C LEU A 93 6.46 5.95 8.69
N PRO A 94 5.22 5.47 8.88
CA PRO A 94 4.42 5.77 10.05
C PRO A 94 5.04 5.18 11.32
N ASN A 95 4.73 5.76 12.48
CA ASN A 95 5.29 5.32 13.77
C ASN A 95 4.91 3.87 14.10
N SER A 96 3.73 3.45 13.65
CA SER A 96 3.20 2.09 13.73
C SER A 96 3.95 1.07 12.88
N PHE A 97 4.85 1.47 11.98
CA PHE A 97 5.61 0.54 11.14
C PHE A 97 6.37 -0.52 11.95
N ARG A 98 6.83 -0.15 13.15
CA ARG A 98 7.46 -1.06 14.12
C ARG A 98 6.58 -2.23 14.58
N LYS A 99 5.26 -2.16 14.36
CA LYS A 99 4.30 -3.23 14.67
C LYS A 99 4.28 -4.35 13.62
N LEU A 100 4.91 -4.14 12.46
CA LEU A 100 5.02 -5.14 11.38
C LEU A 100 6.05 -6.22 11.72
N THR A 101 5.83 -6.95 12.82
CA THR A 101 6.76 -7.92 13.40
C THR A 101 7.04 -9.14 12.51
N ASN A 102 6.16 -9.43 11.55
CA ASN A 102 6.33 -10.52 10.59
C ASN A 102 6.94 -10.08 9.25
N LEU A 103 7.31 -8.80 9.09
CA LEU A 103 7.87 -8.28 7.85
C LEU A 103 9.28 -8.86 7.63
N ARG A 104 9.46 -9.52 6.49
CA ARG A 104 10.73 -10.18 6.12
C ARG A 104 11.42 -9.49 4.96
N HIS A 105 10.65 -8.78 4.13
CA HIS A 105 11.17 -8.08 2.97
C HIS A 105 10.52 -6.70 2.86
N LEU A 106 11.38 -5.69 2.82
CA LEU A 106 11.02 -4.30 2.61
C LEU A 106 11.88 -3.75 1.48
N ASP A 107 11.25 -3.31 0.39
CA ASP A 107 11.93 -2.60 -0.68
C ASP A 107 11.52 -1.13 -0.68
N VAL A 108 12.48 -0.26 -0.36
CA VAL A 108 12.32 1.21 -0.36
C VAL A 108 13.33 1.88 -1.32
N LYS A 109 13.91 1.13 -2.25
CA LYS A 109 14.79 1.69 -3.27
C LYS A 109 14.02 2.72 -4.12
N ASP A 110 14.72 3.75 -4.59
CA ASP A 110 14.14 4.85 -5.36
C ASP A 110 12.94 5.49 -4.64
N THR A 111 13.01 5.59 -3.31
CA THR A 111 12.16 6.48 -2.52
C THR A 111 13.01 7.63 -1.99
N ARG A 112 12.37 8.74 -1.58
CA ARG A 112 13.05 9.83 -0.87
C ARG A 112 13.21 9.53 0.63
N PHE A 113 13.03 8.27 1.04
CA PHE A 113 13.12 7.85 2.41
C PHE A 113 14.57 8.00 2.91
N CYS A 114 14.78 8.91 3.85
CA CYS A 114 16.09 9.15 4.45
C CYS A 114 16.20 8.45 5.81
N PHE A 115 17.18 7.55 5.98
CA PHE A 115 17.46 6.88 7.25
C PHE A 115 18.18 7.79 8.29
N ARG A 116 18.48 9.04 7.94
CA ARG A 116 19.31 9.96 8.74
C ARG A 116 18.62 11.29 9.06
N CYS A 117 17.33 11.27 9.39
CA CYS A 117 16.70 12.41 10.06
C CYS A 117 16.59 12.12 11.56
N CYS A 118 17.72 12.20 12.25
CA CYS A 118 17.84 12.45 13.68
C CYS A 118 18.82 13.61 13.87
#